data_AF-A0A938QF47-F1
#
_entry.id   AF-A0A938QF47-F1
#
_cell.length_a   1.000
_cell.length_b   1.000
_cell.length_c   1.000
_cell.angle_alpha   90.00
_cell.angle_beta   90.00
_cell.angle_gamma   90.00
#
_symmetry.space_group_name_H-M   'P 1'
#
loop_
_entity.id
_entity.type
_entity.pdbx_description
1 polymer ?
#
loop_
_entity_poly.entity_id
_entity_poly.type
_entity_poly.pdbx_seq_one_letter_code
_entity_poly.pdbx_strand_id
1 'polypeptide(L)'
;MKNRDGRVMRRIVGFVILSAREGSAFWRRRTKQILRLRLRMTIAALTLRVRAHAALIFVVVIAASTALASAQEKVRFPIGASSKTFSYGPLWVAQKMGFFEKEGIEGQIVVMRGTPITLQALATESIYVANAGTDAVITGVDKGLDFAMIGSLLNNLSMSLVAAKPYKTWDDLRGKVIGSQTITSGTGFALRLVLRAHGLEYPRDYQILHVGGVSDRWIALQSGQIAATPVSVPLDMTAKQQGFNIIGYFADDIPNYFLNPYTVKRSWAEKNRPLVVRFMKAIAQTHRWMFENREPTCALLSKEMAMTLDGCRAAWDYSVKKVWDRNAELSLDGVRTMIKIVGEINNQKEPLAPPAKYIDQSYLRQALSELKLRQ
;
A
#
# COMPACT_ATOMS: atom_id res chain seq x y z
N MET A 1 -81.74 -54.29 -83.91
CA MET A 1 -82.16 -53.32 -82.88
C MET A 1 -81.01 -53.06 -81.93
N LYS A 2 -80.98 -51.85 -81.34
CA LYS A 2 -80.09 -51.35 -80.28
C LYS A 2 -78.65 -51.00 -80.68
N ASN A 3 -78.43 -49.70 -80.92
CA ASN A 3 -77.34 -48.96 -80.28
C ASN A 3 -77.53 -47.44 -80.43
N ARG A 4 -78.56 -46.90 -79.77
CA ARG A 4 -78.71 -45.45 -79.53
C ARG A 4 -78.19 -45.01 -78.15
N ASP A 5 -77.80 -45.93 -77.26
CA ASP A 5 -77.39 -45.60 -75.88
C ASP A 5 -75.88 -45.36 -75.66
N GLY A 6 -75.02 -45.74 -76.60
CA GLY A 6 -73.56 -45.65 -76.41
C GLY A 6 -72.98 -44.22 -76.44
N ARG A 7 -73.74 -43.23 -76.90
CA ARG A 7 -73.25 -41.84 -77.05
C ARG A 7 -73.43 -40.97 -75.80
N VAL A 8 -74.43 -41.27 -74.95
CA VAL A 8 -74.64 -40.55 -73.68
C VAL A 8 -73.69 -41.06 -72.61
N MET A 9 -73.45 -42.38 -72.55
CA MET A 9 -72.53 -43.00 -71.59
C MET A 9 -71.07 -42.53 -71.77
N ARG A 10 -70.61 -42.33 -73.02
CA ARG A 10 -69.24 -41.87 -73.32
C ARG A 10 -68.97 -40.43 -72.89
N ARG A 11 -69.98 -39.55 -72.87
CA ARG A 11 -69.82 -38.15 -72.40
C ARG A 11 -69.76 -38.06 -70.87
N ILE A 12 -70.53 -38.89 -70.16
CA ILE A 12 -70.53 -38.91 -68.68
C ILE A 12 -69.22 -39.52 -68.15
N VAL A 13 -68.73 -40.62 -68.75
CA VAL A 13 -67.46 -41.23 -68.36
C VAL A 13 -66.27 -40.32 -68.66
N GLY A 14 -66.29 -39.56 -69.76
CA GLY A 14 -65.25 -38.56 -70.07
C GLY A 14 -65.17 -37.42 -69.04
N PHE A 15 -66.33 -36.94 -68.55
CA PHE A 15 -66.38 -35.86 -67.56
C PHE A 15 -65.92 -36.30 -66.16
N VAL A 16 -66.26 -37.53 -65.77
CA VAL A 16 -65.83 -38.12 -64.48
C VAL A 16 -64.32 -38.40 -64.47
N ILE A 17 -63.72 -38.82 -65.59
CA ILE A 17 -62.27 -39.08 -65.69
C ILE A 17 -61.46 -37.77 -65.72
N LEU A 18 -61.96 -36.70 -66.36
CA LEU A 18 -61.31 -35.38 -66.34
C LEU A 18 -61.33 -34.78 -64.93
N SER A 19 -62.48 -34.82 -64.25
CA SER A 19 -62.66 -34.36 -62.86
C SER A 19 -61.73 -35.09 -61.88
N ALA A 20 -61.58 -36.41 -62.01
CA ALA A 20 -60.68 -37.19 -61.16
C ALA A 20 -59.19 -36.88 -61.40
N ARG A 21 -58.79 -36.62 -62.67
CA ARG A 21 -57.42 -36.22 -63.01
C ARG A 21 -57.07 -34.83 -62.49
N GLU A 22 -57.97 -33.86 -62.62
CA GLU A 22 -57.77 -32.50 -62.12
C GLU A 22 -57.74 -32.44 -60.59
N GLY A 23 -58.61 -33.20 -59.91
CA GLY A 23 -58.58 -33.36 -58.46
C GLY A 23 -57.24 -33.94 -57.97
N SER A 24 -56.72 -34.98 -58.64
CA SER A 24 -55.44 -35.59 -58.26
C SER A 24 -54.24 -34.65 -58.44
N ALA A 25 -54.25 -33.80 -59.46
CA ALA A 25 -53.21 -32.81 -59.71
C ALA A 25 -53.28 -31.65 -58.70
N PHE A 26 -54.49 -31.22 -58.33
CA PHE A 26 -54.74 -30.23 -57.29
C PHE A 26 -54.23 -30.71 -55.93
N TRP A 27 -54.58 -31.94 -55.52
CA TRP A 27 -54.09 -32.53 -54.28
C TRP A 27 -52.57 -32.69 -54.26
N ARG A 28 -51.92 -33.14 -55.35
CA ARG A 28 -50.45 -33.23 -55.44
C ARG A 28 -49.76 -31.86 -55.32
N ARG A 29 -50.32 -30.81 -55.95
CA ARG A 29 -49.77 -29.43 -55.84
C ARG A 29 -49.91 -28.89 -54.43
N ARG A 30 -51.07 -29.10 -53.79
CA ARG A 30 -51.35 -28.67 -52.41
C ARG A 30 -50.46 -29.41 -51.41
N THR A 31 -50.27 -30.72 -51.57
CA THR A 31 -49.35 -31.51 -50.73
C THR A 31 -47.89 -31.07 -50.89
N LYS A 32 -47.43 -30.80 -52.13
CA LYS A 32 -46.08 -30.25 -52.37
C LYS A 32 -45.90 -28.86 -51.74
N GLN A 33 -46.91 -27.99 -51.78
CA GLN A 33 -46.87 -26.69 -51.10
C GLN A 33 -46.81 -26.83 -49.58
N ILE A 34 -47.63 -27.70 -48.99
CA ILE A 34 -47.61 -27.97 -47.54
C ILE A 34 -46.25 -28.55 -47.11
N LEU A 35 -45.67 -29.47 -47.88
CA LEU A 35 -44.35 -30.04 -47.60
C LEU A 35 -43.24 -28.97 -47.67
N ARG A 36 -43.29 -28.08 -48.66
CA ARG A 36 -42.35 -26.96 -48.80
C ARG A 36 -42.46 -25.95 -47.65
N LEU A 37 -43.69 -25.66 -47.20
CA LEU A 37 -43.94 -24.78 -46.05
C LEU A 37 -43.44 -25.41 -44.74
N ARG A 38 -43.73 -26.70 -44.53
CA ARG A 38 -43.20 -27.45 -43.37
C ARG A 38 -41.67 -27.47 -43.38
N LEU A 39 -41.04 -27.78 -44.51
CA LEU A 39 -39.58 -27.80 -44.64
C LEU A 39 -38.95 -26.42 -44.38
N ARG A 40 -39.56 -25.34 -44.90
CA ARG A 40 -39.12 -23.96 -44.62
C ARG A 40 -39.25 -23.59 -43.14
N MET A 41 -40.34 -23.99 -42.49
CA MET A 41 -40.52 -23.77 -41.04
C MET A 41 -39.52 -24.59 -40.22
N THR A 42 -39.21 -25.82 -40.59
CA THR A 42 -38.20 -26.64 -39.91
C THR A 42 -36.79 -26.06 -40.07
N ILE A 43 -36.42 -25.57 -41.27
CA ILE A 43 -35.13 -24.91 -41.52
C ILE A 43 -35.04 -23.58 -40.76
N ALA A 44 -36.13 -22.79 -40.72
CA ALA A 44 -36.19 -21.55 -39.94
C ALA A 44 -36.05 -21.81 -38.43
N ALA A 45 -36.73 -22.83 -37.91
CA ALA A 45 -36.60 -23.23 -36.50
C ALA A 45 -35.19 -23.75 -36.17
N LEU A 46 -34.56 -24.50 -37.08
CA LEU A 46 -33.20 -25.01 -36.91
C LEU A 46 -32.17 -23.87 -36.94
N THR A 47 -32.30 -22.92 -37.87
CA THR A 47 -31.41 -21.74 -37.96
C THR A 47 -31.58 -20.81 -36.76
N LEU A 48 -32.79 -20.63 -36.23
CA LEU A 48 -33.03 -19.87 -35.00
C LEU A 48 -32.40 -20.55 -33.78
N ARG A 49 -32.49 -21.89 -33.67
CA ARG A 49 -31.83 -22.66 -32.61
C ARG A 49 -30.31 -22.55 -32.70
N VAL A 50 -29.72 -22.69 -33.88
CA VAL A 50 -28.26 -22.57 -34.08
C VAL A 50 -27.78 -21.15 -33.71
N ARG A 51 -28.51 -20.10 -34.11
CA ARG A 51 -28.19 -18.72 -33.73
C ARG A 51 -28.30 -18.47 -32.23
N ALA A 52 -29.32 -19.03 -31.56
CA ALA A 52 -29.46 -18.93 -30.12
C ALA A 52 -28.32 -19.64 -29.36
N HIS A 53 -27.89 -20.81 -29.83
CA HIS A 53 -26.74 -21.53 -29.24
C HIS A 53 -25.43 -20.77 -29.47
N ALA A 54 -25.21 -20.22 -30.67
CA ALA A 54 -24.04 -19.40 -30.96
C ALA A 54 -23.99 -18.13 -30.10
N ALA A 55 -25.12 -17.45 -29.91
CA ALA A 55 -25.21 -16.27 -29.03
C ALA A 55 -24.96 -16.64 -27.56
N LEU A 56 -25.48 -17.77 -27.08
CA LEU A 56 -25.23 -18.27 -25.73
C LEU A 56 -23.74 -18.60 -25.53
N ILE A 57 -23.11 -19.29 -26.48
CA ILE A 57 -21.67 -19.58 -26.44
C ILE A 57 -20.86 -18.29 -26.42
N PHE A 58 -21.22 -17.29 -27.23
CA PHE A 58 -20.55 -15.99 -27.24
C PHE A 58 -20.66 -15.26 -25.91
N VAL A 59 -21.83 -15.26 -25.27
CA VAL A 59 -22.04 -14.69 -23.92
C VAL A 59 -21.23 -15.45 -22.87
N VAL A 60 -21.18 -16.79 -22.94
CA VAL A 60 -20.38 -17.62 -22.02
C VAL A 60 -18.89 -17.36 -22.20
N VAL A 61 -18.41 -17.18 -23.43
CA VAL A 61 -17.00 -16.84 -23.71
C VAL A 61 -16.65 -15.45 -23.18
N ILE A 62 -17.53 -14.46 -23.35
CA ILE A 62 -17.33 -13.11 -22.78
C ILE A 62 -17.31 -13.16 -21.25
N ALA A 63 -18.26 -13.87 -20.64
CA ALA A 63 -18.33 -14.03 -19.19
C ALA A 63 -17.09 -14.76 -18.63
N ALA A 64 -16.63 -15.82 -19.30
CA ALA A 64 -15.42 -16.54 -18.94
C ALA A 64 -14.16 -15.66 -19.09
N SER A 65 -14.10 -14.83 -20.12
CA SER A 65 -12.99 -13.88 -20.34
C SER A 65 -12.93 -12.81 -19.24
N THR A 66 -14.09 -12.33 -18.78
CA THR A 66 -14.16 -11.37 -17.65
C THR A 66 -13.82 -12.01 -16.31
N ALA A 67 -14.15 -13.29 -16.11
CA ALA A 67 -13.79 -14.03 -14.89
C ALA A 67 -12.28 -14.32 -14.81
N LEU A 68 -11.65 -14.67 -15.94
CA LEU A 68 -10.19 -14.86 -16.03
C LEU A 68 -9.42 -13.55 -15.81
N ALA A 69 -9.95 -12.42 -16.27
CA ALA A 69 -9.35 -11.10 -16.01
C ALA A 69 -9.42 -10.68 -14.52
N SER A 70 -10.41 -11.17 -13.78
CA SER A 70 -10.54 -10.94 -12.32
C SER A 70 -9.72 -11.91 -11.47
N ALA A 71 -9.18 -12.98 -12.06
CA ALA A 71 -8.44 -14.03 -11.37
C ALA A 71 -6.91 -13.89 -11.49
N GLN A 72 -6.41 -12.69 -11.76
CA GLN A 72 -4.96 -12.44 -11.76
C GLN A 72 -4.41 -12.70 -10.35
N GLU A 73 -3.61 -13.76 -10.22
CA GLU A 73 -2.94 -14.14 -8.97
C GLU A 73 -2.18 -12.93 -8.41
N LYS A 74 -2.50 -12.55 -7.17
CA LYS A 74 -1.88 -11.38 -6.53
C LYS A 74 -0.39 -11.63 -6.39
N VAL A 75 0.41 -10.65 -6.80
CA VAL A 75 1.87 -10.77 -6.69
C VAL A 75 2.25 -10.59 -5.22
N ARG A 76 2.88 -11.60 -4.62
CA ARG A 76 3.45 -11.51 -3.27
C ARG A 76 4.47 -10.39 -3.19
N PHE A 77 4.29 -9.50 -2.22
CA PHE A 77 5.10 -8.31 -2.07
C PHE A 77 5.50 -8.13 -0.60
N PRO A 78 6.61 -8.75 -0.15
CA PRO A 78 7.13 -8.59 1.20
C PRO A 78 7.67 -7.18 1.46
N ILE A 79 7.19 -6.56 2.53
CA ILE A 79 7.51 -5.20 2.96
C ILE A 79 8.09 -5.26 4.37
N GLY A 80 9.35 -4.86 4.54
CA GLY A 80 10.00 -4.80 5.84
C GLY A 80 9.64 -3.53 6.59
N ALA A 81 9.25 -3.67 7.86
CA ALA A 81 9.07 -2.56 8.79
C ALA A 81 10.05 -2.70 9.96
N SER A 82 10.96 -1.74 10.12
CA SER A 82 11.99 -1.84 11.17
C SER A 82 11.45 -1.71 12.60
N SER A 83 10.20 -1.25 12.74
CA SER A 83 9.50 -1.09 14.00
C SER A 83 7.98 -1.19 13.80
N LYS A 84 7.25 -1.40 14.89
CA LYS A 84 5.78 -1.35 14.94
C LYS A 84 5.34 -0.29 15.94
N THR A 85 5.28 0.95 15.46
CA THR A 85 4.80 2.12 16.20
C THR A 85 3.66 2.79 15.43
N PHE A 86 2.93 3.69 16.08
CA PHE A 86 1.83 4.43 15.45
C PHE A 86 2.21 5.05 14.11
N SER A 87 3.41 5.63 14.01
CA SER A 87 3.83 6.39 12.84
C SER A 87 4.09 5.52 11.61
N TYR A 88 4.30 4.21 11.79
CA TYR A 88 4.31 3.26 10.67
C TYR A 88 2.89 2.82 10.25
N GLY A 89 1.86 3.36 10.90
CA GLY A 89 0.45 3.12 10.66
C GLY A 89 0.03 3.08 9.19
N PRO A 90 0.57 3.92 8.28
CA PRO A 90 0.24 3.84 6.85
C PRO A 90 0.43 2.43 6.25
N LEU A 91 1.41 1.65 6.69
CA LEU A 91 1.58 0.27 6.21
C LEU A 91 0.39 -0.62 6.59
N TRP A 92 0.00 -0.59 7.86
CA TRP A 92 -1.12 -1.40 8.35
C TRP A 92 -2.47 -0.92 7.82
N VAL A 93 -2.66 0.39 7.67
CA VAL A 93 -3.86 0.91 7.01
C VAL A 93 -3.89 0.43 5.56
N ALA A 94 -2.78 0.50 4.82
CA ALA A 94 -2.71 0.04 3.43
C ALA A 94 -3.12 -1.44 3.30
N GLN A 95 -2.58 -2.30 4.17
CA GLN A 95 -2.89 -3.74 4.19
C GLN A 95 -4.34 -4.02 4.62
N LYS A 96 -4.78 -3.44 5.75
CA LYS A 96 -6.09 -3.77 6.34
C LYS A 96 -7.27 -3.16 5.60
N MET A 97 -7.08 -2.02 4.92
CA MET A 97 -8.11 -1.35 4.13
C MET A 97 -8.11 -1.77 2.65
N GLY A 98 -7.28 -2.72 2.26
CA GLY A 98 -7.29 -3.28 0.91
C GLY A 98 -6.58 -2.43 -0.14
N PHE A 99 -5.75 -1.44 0.23
CA PHE A 99 -5.09 -0.56 -0.75
C PHE A 99 -4.03 -1.31 -1.57
N PHE A 100 -3.31 -2.25 -0.96
CA PHE A 100 -2.40 -3.12 -1.70
C PHE A 100 -3.17 -4.01 -2.68
N GLU A 101 -4.27 -4.60 -2.23
CA GLU A 101 -5.11 -5.49 -3.01
C GLU A 101 -5.77 -4.78 -4.21
N LYS A 102 -6.17 -3.52 -4.05
CA LYS A 102 -6.69 -2.67 -5.15
C LYS A 102 -5.66 -2.48 -6.26
N GLU A 103 -4.39 -2.41 -5.89
CA GLU A 103 -3.28 -2.35 -6.83
C GLU A 103 -2.75 -3.77 -7.16
N GLY A 104 -3.51 -4.84 -6.86
CA GLY A 104 -3.24 -6.25 -7.18
C GLY A 104 -1.96 -6.84 -6.57
N ILE A 105 -1.47 -6.26 -5.48
CA ILE A 105 -0.32 -6.75 -4.72
C ILE A 105 -0.80 -7.39 -3.41
N GLU A 106 -0.21 -8.53 -3.07
CA GLU A 106 -0.37 -9.14 -1.74
C GLU A 106 0.72 -8.55 -0.83
N GLY A 107 0.41 -7.41 -0.22
CA GLY A 107 1.33 -6.69 0.66
C GLY A 107 1.54 -7.43 1.98
N GLN A 108 2.70 -8.06 2.15
CA GLN A 108 3.05 -8.82 3.34
C GLN A 108 4.00 -8.01 4.23
N ILE A 109 3.46 -7.40 5.28
CA ILE A 109 4.27 -6.62 6.24
C ILE A 109 5.03 -7.59 7.15
N VAL A 110 6.36 -7.50 7.13
CA VAL A 110 7.27 -8.25 7.99
C VAL A 110 7.90 -7.28 8.99
N VAL A 111 7.59 -7.43 10.27
CA VAL A 111 8.21 -6.60 11.32
C VAL A 111 9.58 -7.15 11.65
N MET A 112 10.63 -6.38 11.32
CA MET A 112 12.02 -6.75 11.50
C MET A 112 12.62 -5.80 12.53
N ARG A 113 12.79 -6.23 13.79
CA ARG A 113 13.13 -5.32 14.90
C ARG A 113 14.53 -4.71 14.71
N GLY A 114 14.59 -3.54 14.09
CA GLY A 114 15.81 -2.75 13.87
C GLY A 114 16.14 -2.49 12.40
N THR A 115 16.77 -1.33 12.17
CA THR A 115 17.23 -0.89 10.84
C THR A 115 18.24 -1.87 10.20
N PRO A 116 19.28 -2.40 10.89
CA PRO A 116 20.28 -3.25 10.26
C PRO A 116 19.70 -4.53 9.63
N ILE A 117 18.86 -5.26 10.38
CA ILE A 117 18.22 -6.50 9.89
C ILE A 117 17.27 -6.21 8.72
N THR A 118 16.56 -5.08 8.77
CA THR A 118 15.64 -4.67 7.69
C THR A 118 16.40 -4.39 6.40
N LEU A 119 17.51 -3.64 6.47
CA LEU A 119 18.33 -3.33 5.29
C LEU A 119 19.10 -4.56 4.77
N GLN A 120 19.52 -5.47 5.66
CA GLN A 120 20.11 -6.74 5.25
C GLN A 120 19.11 -7.57 4.44
N ALA A 121 17.87 -7.69 4.91
CA ALA A 121 16.81 -8.41 4.20
C ALA A 121 16.49 -7.79 2.83
N LEU A 122 16.59 -6.46 2.70
CA LEU A 122 16.46 -5.78 1.42
C LEU A 122 17.65 -6.10 0.49
N ALA A 123 18.87 -6.10 1.02
CA ALA A 123 20.07 -6.42 0.25
C ALA A 123 20.02 -7.86 -0.32
N THR A 124 19.50 -8.81 0.47
CA THR A 124 19.30 -10.21 0.08
C THR A 124 17.99 -10.46 -0.67
N GLU A 125 17.22 -9.41 -0.98
CA GLU A 125 15.93 -9.48 -1.69
C GLU A 125 14.90 -10.40 -1.01
N SER A 126 15.02 -10.61 0.30
CA SER A 126 14.02 -11.32 1.12
C SER A 126 12.79 -10.44 1.42
N ILE A 127 12.95 -9.13 1.28
CA ILE A 127 11.88 -8.13 1.19
C ILE A 127 12.15 -7.23 -0.03
N TYR A 128 11.10 -6.59 -0.55
CA TYR A 128 11.22 -5.71 -1.72
C TYR A 128 11.24 -4.23 -1.38
N VAL A 129 10.63 -3.85 -0.26
CA VAL A 129 10.66 -2.48 0.28
C VAL A 129 11.03 -2.54 1.75
N ALA A 130 12.05 -1.77 2.14
CA ALA A 130 12.41 -1.55 3.54
C ALA A 130 11.92 -0.19 4.03
N ASN A 131 11.32 -0.17 5.22
CA ASN A 131 11.05 1.03 6.00
C ASN A 131 12.02 1.06 7.17
N ALA A 132 13.15 1.74 6.98
CA ALA A 132 14.27 1.76 7.91
C ALA A 132 14.91 3.15 7.96
N GLY A 133 15.77 3.39 8.95
CA GLY A 133 16.34 4.72 9.20
C GLY A 133 17.17 5.26 8.02
N THR A 134 16.92 6.51 7.64
CA THR A 134 17.60 7.21 6.52
C THR A 134 19.12 7.27 6.70
N ASP A 135 19.60 7.42 7.93
CA ASP A 135 21.02 7.47 8.29
C ASP A 135 21.77 6.21 7.82
N ALA A 136 21.18 5.05 8.06
CA ALA A 136 21.73 3.76 7.64
C ALA A 136 21.61 3.54 6.12
N VAL A 137 20.54 4.03 5.48
CA VAL A 137 20.40 3.96 4.02
C VAL A 137 21.49 4.79 3.33
N ILE A 138 21.70 6.04 3.76
CA ILE A 138 22.77 6.91 3.25
C ILE A 138 24.13 6.24 3.45
N THR A 139 24.42 5.79 4.67
CA THR A 139 25.69 5.10 4.99
C THR A 139 25.88 3.84 4.13
N GLY A 140 24.82 3.09 3.88
CA GLY A 140 24.83 1.91 3.02
C GLY A 140 25.19 2.26 1.57
N VAL A 141 24.53 3.27 1.01
CA VAL A 141 24.82 3.75 -0.36
C VAL A 141 26.25 4.29 -0.46
N ASP A 142 26.74 5.00 0.55
CA ASP A 142 28.13 5.46 0.59
C ASP A 142 29.14 4.32 0.62
N LYS A 143 28.76 3.16 1.18
CA LYS A 143 29.56 1.93 1.19
C LYS A 143 29.30 1.02 -0.02
N GLY A 144 28.56 1.49 -1.03
CA GLY A 144 28.32 0.77 -2.27
C GLY A 144 27.10 -0.16 -2.28
N LEU A 145 26.23 -0.10 -1.27
CA LEU A 145 24.95 -0.81 -1.35
C LEU A 145 24.03 -0.15 -2.38
N ASP A 146 23.35 -1.00 -3.15
CA ASP A 146 22.50 -0.60 -4.26
C ASP A 146 21.09 -0.16 -3.82
N PHE A 147 20.99 0.85 -2.95
CA PHE A 147 19.71 1.31 -2.40
C PHE A 147 19.24 2.66 -2.98
N ALA A 148 17.93 2.85 -3.08
CA ALA A 148 17.30 4.14 -3.34
C ALA A 148 16.06 4.35 -2.47
N MET A 149 15.91 5.59 -2.00
CA MET A 149 14.69 6.05 -1.33
C MET A 149 13.68 6.54 -2.38
N ILE A 150 12.51 5.91 -2.43
CA ILE A 150 11.50 6.17 -3.49
C ILE A 150 10.29 6.97 -3.01
N GLY A 151 10.21 7.23 -1.72
CA GLY A 151 9.15 7.99 -1.05
C GLY A 151 9.41 8.04 0.45
N SER A 152 8.51 8.67 1.19
CA SER A 152 8.62 8.86 2.64
C SER A 152 7.53 8.15 3.41
N LEU A 153 7.94 7.37 4.41
CA LEU A 153 7.04 6.96 5.48
C LEU A 153 7.00 8.04 6.57
N LEU A 154 8.17 8.55 6.99
CA LEU A 154 8.32 9.52 8.09
C LEU A 154 9.27 10.65 7.67
N ASN A 155 8.74 11.84 7.36
CA ASN A 155 9.54 13.03 7.05
C ASN A 155 10.10 13.76 8.29
N ASN A 156 9.75 13.30 9.49
CA ASN A 156 10.24 13.88 10.74
C ASN A 156 10.37 12.85 11.86
N LEU A 157 11.01 13.24 12.97
CA LEU A 157 11.18 12.43 14.16
C LEU A 157 9.85 12.20 14.87
N SER A 158 9.35 10.98 14.84
CA SER A 158 8.10 10.58 15.52
C SER A 158 8.34 10.08 16.95
N MET A 159 9.18 10.80 17.70
CA MET A 159 9.56 10.44 19.07
C MET A 159 9.27 11.58 20.02
N SER A 160 8.96 11.21 21.25
CA SER A 160 8.85 12.11 22.40
C SER A 160 9.94 11.76 23.41
N LEU A 161 10.31 12.75 24.22
CA LEU A 161 11.14 12.52 25.40
C LEU A 161 10.22 12.30 26.60
N VAL A 162 10.28 11.10 27.18
CA VAL A 162 9.54 10.80 28.41
C VAL A 162 10.51 10.83 29.58
N ALA A 163 10.13 11.55 30.63
CA ALA A 163 10.88 11.72 31.86
C ALA A 163 10.19 11.04 33.04
N ALA A 164 11.00 10.58 34.00
CA ALA A 164 10.54 10.03 35.27
C ALA A 164 9.70 11.08 36.03
N LYS A 165 8.78 10.61 36.87
CA LYS A 165 7.75 11.44 37.51
C LYS A 165 8.25 12.74 38.18
N PRO A 166 9.43 12.77 38.84
CA PRO A 166 9.95 14.00 39.45
C PRO A 166 10.36 15.09 38.45
N TYR A 167 10.62 14.74 37.18
CA TYR A 167 11.19 15.64 36.18
C TYR A 167 10.12 16.03 35.17
N LYS A 168 9.85 17.34 35.02
CA LYS A 168 8.73 17.86 34.22
C LYS A 168 9.18 18.82 33.11
N THR A 169 10.40 19.33 33.21
CA THR A 169 10.97 20.33 32.32
C THR A 169 12.30 19.85 31.75
N TRP A 170 12.80 20.56 30.73
CA TRP A 170 14.14 20.30 30.20
C TRP A 170 15.22 20.57 31.26
N ASP A 171 15.11 21.65 32.03
CA ASP A 171 16.10 22.00 33.06
C ASP A 171 16.21 20.97 34.18
N ASP A 172 15.12 20.26 34.50
CA ASP A 172 15.11 19.16 35.47
C ASP A 172 16.07 18.01 35.08
N LEU A 173 16.45 17.92 33.80
CA LEU A 173 17.39 16.92 33.29
C LEU A 173 18.86 17.29 33.47
N ARG A 174 19.17 18.52 33.92
CA ARG A 174 20.55 18.94 34.18
C ARG A 174 21.14 18.12 35.34
N GLY A 175 22.36 17.64 35.13
CA GLY A 175 23.08 16.72 36.01
C GLY A 175 22.52 15.29 36.03
N LYS A 176 21.54 14.95 35.18
CA LYS A 176 20.89 13.64 35.20
C LYS A 176 21.47 12.67 34.17
N VAL A 177 21.09 11.40 34.33
CA VAL A 177 21.40 10.33 33.38
C VAL A 177 20.20 10.12 32.46
N ILE A 178 20.41 10.21 31.15
CA ILE A 178 19.39 10.00 30.13
C ILE A 178 19.65 8.67 29.43
N GLY A 179 18.65 7.80 29.35
CA GLY A 179 18.78 6.52 28.67
C GLY A 179 18.66 6.68 27.16
N SER A 180 19.55 6.02 26.42
CA SER A 180 19.46 5.91 24.96
C SER A 180 19.64 4.45 24.52
N GLN A 181 19.12 4.15 23.33
CA GLN A 181 19.33 2.85 22.70
C GLN A 181 20.80 2.66 22.33
N THR A 182 21.39 3.67 21.71
CA THR A 182 22.82 3.76 21.47
C THR A 182 23.22 5.24 21.57
N ILE A 183 24.50 5.49 21.85
CA ILE A 183 25.04 6.85 21.86
C ILE A 183 25.29 7.34 20.42
N THR A 184 25.58 6.42 19.50
CA THR A 184 26.11 6.72 18.16
C THR A 184 25.10 6.61 17.02
N SER A 185 23.91 6.02 17.23
CA SER A 185 22.86 5.97 16.20
C SER A 185 22.31 7.37 15.88
N GLY A 186 21.68 7.53 14.71
CA GLY A 186 21.01 8.78 14.34
C GLY A 186 20.00 9.26 15.38
N THR A 187 19.32 8.35 16.09
CA THR A 187 18.41 8.69 17.20
C THR A 187 19.12 9.17 18.46
N GLY A 188 20.30 8.64 18.79
CA GLY A 188 21.13 9.14 19.88
C GLY A 188 21.74 10.51 19.58
N PHE A 189 22.10 10.74 18.31
CA PHE A 189 22.50 12.05 17.81
C PHE A 189 21.33 13.06 17.88
N ALA A 190 20.14 12.67 17.41
CA ALA A 190 18.93 13.50 17.50
C ALA A 190 18.60 13.87 18.96
N LEU A 191 18.71 12.93 19.90
CA LEU A 191 18.52 13.24 21.32
C LEU A 191 19.46 14.35 21.81
N ARG A 192 20.74 14.32 21.42
CA ARG A 192 21.69 15.38 21.78
C ARG A 192 21.35 16.72 21.15
N LEU A 193 20.92 16.72 19.89
CA LEU A 193 20.48 17.95 19.22
C LEU A 193 19.25 18.56 19.89
N VAL A 194 18.26 17.76 20.27
CA VAL A 194 17.07 18.22 21.00
C VAL A 194 17.48 18.83 22.35
N LEU A 195 18.29 18.11 23.14
CA LEU A 195 18.72 18.61 24.45
C LEU A 195 19.55 19.89 24.33
N ARG A 196 20.42 19.98 23.31
CA ARG A 196 21.17 21.20 23.00
C ARG A 196 20.26 22.38 22.65
N ALA A 197 19.19 22.16 21.88
CA ALA A 197 18.21 23.20 21.55
C ALA A 197 17.57 23.82 22.80
N HIS A 198 17.52 23.06 23.91
CA HIS A 198 17.06 23.49 25.23
C HIS A 198 18.20 23.83 26.21
N GLY A 199 19.41 24.12 25.72
CA GLY A 199 20.52 24.61 26.54
C GLY A 199 21.22 23.56 27.42
N LEU A 200 21.10 22.27 27.08
CA LEU A 200 21.80 21.16 27.73
C LEU A 200 22.90 20.63 26.80
N GLU A 201 24.17 20.83 27.15
CA GLU A 201 25.30 20.35 26.37
C GLU A 201 25.80 19.00 26.88
N TYR A 202 26.03 18.07 25.96
CA TYR A 202 26.67 16.78 26.27
C TYR A 202 28.20 16.87 26.11
N PRO A 203 29.00 16.32 27.03
CA PRO A 203 28.64 15.64 28.28
C PRO A 203 28.61 16.57 29.52
N ARG A 204 28.68 17.90 29.33
CA ARG A 204 28.82 18.88 30.42
C ARG A 204 27.63 18.86 31.38
N ASP A 205 26.41 18.87 30.83
CA ASP A 205 25.18 19.11 31.58
C ASP A 205 24.41 17.83 31.90
N TYR A 206 24.72 16.70 31.26
CA TYR A 206 24.04 15.42 31.50
C TYR A 206 24.88 14.25 30.98
N GLN A 207 24.54 13.05 31.44
CA GLN A 207 25.15 11.80 30.97
C GLN A 207 24.17 11.00 30.12
N ILE A 208 24.69 10.19 29.18
CA ILE A 208 23.89 9.24 28.42
C ILE A 208 24.28 7.83 28.84
N LEU A 209 23.30 7.05 29.31
CA LEU A 209 23.47 5.63 29.60
C LEU A 209 22.95 4.81 28.42
N HIS A 210 23.78 3.90 27.92
CA HIS A 210 23.36 2.88 26.96
C HIS A 210 22.63 1.77 27.69
N VAL A 211 21.30 1.80 27.69
CA VAL A 211 20.47 0.81 28.40
C VAL A 211 20.00 -0.33 27.47
N GLY A 212 19.97 -0.08 26.15
CA GLY A 212 19.54 -1.08 25.17
C GLY A 212 18.13 -0.84 24.63
N GLY A 213 17.32 -1.89 24.52
CA GLY A 213 16.02 -1.87 23.86
C GLY A 213 15.00 -0.95 24.54
N VAL A 214 13.84 -0.75 23.90
CA VAL A 214 12.76 0.08 24.47
C VAL A 214 12.28 -0.50 25.80
N SER A 215 12.16 -1.82 25.93
CA SER A 215 11.74 -2.48 27.18
C SER A 215 12.71 -2.24 28.32
N ASP A 216 14.02 -2.36 28.06
CA ASP A 216 15.06 -2.15 29.09
C ASP A 216 15.11 -0.68 29.52
N ARG A 217 15.00 0.25 28.56
CA ARG A 217 14.90 1.69 28.85
C ARG A 217 13.66 2.03 29.66
N TRP A 218 12.53 1.37 29.36
CA TRP A 218 11.30 1.56 30.10
C TRP A 218 11.45 1.11 31.56
N ILE A 219 12.04 -0.07 31.80
CA ILE A 219 12.32 -0.57 33.15
C ILE A 219 13.29 0.36 33.90
N ALA A 220 14.38 0.79 33.24
CA ALA A 220 15.35 1.72 33.83
C ALA A 220 14.73 3.08 34.17
N LEU A 221 13.78 3.55 33.38
CA LEU A 221 13.03 4.79 33.67
C LEU A 221 12.10 4.59 34.87
N GLN A 222 11.40 3.46 34.94
CA GLN A 222 10.50 3.12 36.04
C GLN A 222 11.25 2.94 37.37
N SER A 223 12.47 2.39 37.35
CA SER A 223 13.32 2.23 38.54
C SER A 223 14.05 3.51 38.95
N GLY A 224 14.01 4.56 38.14
CA GLY A 224 14.73 5.81 38.37
C GLY A 224 16.24 5.74 38.06
N GLN A 225 16.71 4.64 37.46
CA GLN A 225 18.11 4.52 36.99
C GLN A 225 18.43 5.57 35.91
N ILE A 226 17.44 5.93 35.09
CA ILE A 226 17.52 7.03 34.14
C ILE A 226 16.40 8.04 34.41
N ALA A 227 16.68 9.31 34.16
CA ALA A 227 15.74 10.42 34.34
C ALA A 227 14.81 10.60 33.14
N ALA A 228 15.26 10.28 31.93
CA ALA A 228 14.46 10.36 30.72
C ALA A 228 14.94 9.38 29.65
N THR A 229 14.08 9.06 28.67
CA THR A 229 14.45 8.29 27.48
C THR A 229 13.56 8.68 26.29
N PRO A 230 14.09 8.67 25.05
CA PRO A 230 13.27 8.73 23.85
C PRO A 230 12.35 7.51 23.75
N VAL A 231 11.09 7.76 23.42
CA VAL A 231 10.07 6.74 23.15
C VAL A 231 9.17 7.17 21.98
N SER A 232 8.36 6.25 21.48
CA SER A 232 7.36 6.51 20.44
C SER A 232 5.98 6.07 20.89
N VAL A 233 4.95 6.61 20.26
CA VAL A 233 3.56 6.18 20.41
C VAL A 233 3.42 4.68 20.05
N PRO A 234 2.78 3.84 20.90
CA PRO A 234 1.93 4.18 22.06
C PRO A 234 2.61 4.40 23.41
N LEU A 235 3.91 4.09 23.55
CA LEU A 235 4.52 3.97 24.87
C LEU A 235 4.51 5.30 25.66
N ASP A 236 4.64 6.43 24.98
CA ASP A 236 4.51 7.75 25.61
C ASP A 236 3.13 8.01 26.20
N MET A 237 2.07 7.59 25.53
CA MET A 237 0.69 7.68 26.02
C MET A 237 0.50 6.80 27.26
N THR A 238 1.00 5.55 27.22
CA THR A 238 1.01 4.65 28.38
C THR A 238 1.80 5.26 29.54
N ALA A 239 2.95 5.86 29.25
CA ALA A 239 3.78 6.52 30.27
C ALA A 239 3.05 7.69 30.92
N LYS A 240 2.39 8.54 30.13
CA LYS A 240 1.57 9.65 30.63
C LYS A 240 0.44 9.17 31.53
N GLN A 241 -0.25 8.08 31.16
CA GLN A 241 -1.30 7.47 31.99
C GLN A 241 -0.76 6.93 33.32
N GLN A 242 0.50 6.49 33.36
CA GLN A 242 1.18 6.03 34.58
C GLN A 242 1.79 7.16 35.42
N GLY A 243 1.58 8.43 35.02
CA GLY A 243 2.05 9.62 35.72
C GLY A 243 3.48 10.04 35.40
N PHE A 244 4.07 9.52 34.33
CA PHE A 244 5.33 10.03 33.77
C PHE A 244 5.07 11.29 32.94
N ASN A 245 6.13 12.05 32.67
CA ASN A 245 6.01 13.33 31.98
C ASN A 245 6.50 13.20 30.54
N ILE A 246 5.72 13.69 29.57
CA ILE A 246 6.21 13.96 28.22
C ILE A 246 6.73 15.40 28.24
N ILE A 247 8.04 15.58 28.13
CA ILE A 247 8.68 16.89 28.26
C ILE A 247 8.88 17.60 26.91
N GLY A 248 8.78 16.87 25.81
CA GLY A 248 8.76 17.45 24.48
C GLY A 248 8.74 16.42 23.35
N TYR A 249 8.59 16.91 22.13
CA TYR A 249 8.54 16.12 20.91
C TYR A 249 9.69 16.51 19.98
N PHE A 250 10.38 15.51 19.44
CA PHE A 250 11.63 15.74 18.72
C PHE A 250 11.44 16.55 17.42
N ALA A 251 10.29 16.40 16.75
CA ALA A 251 10.00 17.12 15.51
C ALA A 251 9.77 18.62 15.70
N ASP A 252 9.50 19.06 16.94
CA ASP A 252 9.31 20.48 17.25
C ASP A 252 10.66 21.21 17.36
N ASP A 253 11.71 20.50 17.81
CA ASP A 253 13.05 21.07 17.99
C ASP A 253 13.97 20.80 16.79
N ILE A 254 13.80 19.66 16.10
CA ILE A 254 14.57 19.28 14.92
C ILE A 254 13.59 19.09 13.75
N PRO A 255 13.09 20.18 13.15
CA PRO A 255 12.30 20.08 11.94
C PRO A 255 13.16 19.53 10.79
N ASN A 256 12.52 18.94 9.79
CA ASN A 256 13.19 18.40 8.60
C ASN A 256 14.21 17.30 8.93
N TYR A 257 13.91 16.41 9.88
CA TYR A 257 14.68 15.18 10.05
C TYR A 257 13.99 14.04 9.28
N PHE A 258 14.41 13.77 8.04
CA PHE A 258 13.81 12.68 7.26
C PHE A 258 14.14 11.33 7.91
N LEU A 259 13.23 10.78 8.71
CA LEU A 259 13.52 9.65 9.59
C LEU A 259 13.50 8.32 8.83
N ASN A 260 12.41 8.02 8.12
CA ASN A 260 12.22 6.73 7.46
C ASN A 260 11.70 6.87 6.01
N PRO A 261 12.49 6.51 5.01
CA PRO A 261 12.06 6.30 3.63
C PRO A 261 11.32 4.96 3.42
N TYR A 262 10.57 4.91 2.32
CA TYR A 262 10.39 3.67 1.56
C TYR A 262 11.65 3.43 0.73
N THR A 263 12.41 2.39 1.05
CA THR A 263 13.70 2.08 0.39
C THR A 263 13.60 0.81 -0.43
N VAL A 264 14.16 0.81 -1.63
CA VAL A 264 14.26 -0.35 -2.52
C VAL A 264 15.70 -0.59 -2.94
N LYS A 265 15.99 -1.80 -3.44
CA LYS A 265 17.22 -2.07 -4.19
C LYS A 265 17.04 -1.59 -5.63
N ARG A 266 17.93 -0.74 -6.16
CA ARG A 266 17.70 -0.07 -7.47
C ARG A 266 17.62 -1.06 -8.61
N SER A 267 18.60 -1.94 -8.71
CA SER A 267 18.67 -2.95 -9.76
C SER A 267 17.44 -3.85 -9.80
N TRP A 268 16.85 -4.14 -8.64
CA TRP A 268 15.60 -4.89 -8.53
C TRP A 268 14.40 -4.02 -8.93
N ALA A 269 14.33 -2.79 -8.42
CA ALA A 269 13.22 -1.87 -8.66
C ALA A 269 13.10 -1.43 -10.12
N GLU A 270 14.22 -1.29 -10.83
CA GLU A 270 14.24 -0.98 -12.27
C GLU A 270 13.61 -2.12 -13.08
N LYS A 271 14.01 -3.37 -12.81
CA LYS A 271 13.45 -4.57 -13.45
C LYS A 271 11.97 -4.80 -13.10
N ASN A 272 11.57 -4.38 -11.90
CA ASN A 272 10.21 -4.55 -11.38
C ASN A 272 9.42 -3.24 -11.31
N ARG A 273 9.75 -2.26 -12.16
CA ARG A 273 9.16 -0.92 -12.10
C ARG A 273 7.63 -0.90 -12.01
N PRO A 274 6.87 -1.67 -12.82
CA PRO A 274 5.41 -1.69 -12.70
C PRO A 274 4.92 -2.10 -11.30
N LEU A 275 5.61 -3.03 -10.65
CA LEU A 275 5.27 -3.50 -9.31
C LEU A 275 5.57 -2.43 -8.24
N VAL A 276 6.71 -1.73 -8.37
CA VAL A 276 7.07 -0.62 -7.47
C VAL A 276 6.11 0.56 -7.62
N VAL A 277 5.69 0.89 -8.84
CA VAL A 277 4.68 1.93 -9.09
C VAL A 277 3.34 1.56 -8.45
N ARG A 278 2.88 0.30 -8.59
CA ARG A 278 1.67 -0.20 -7.93
C ARG A 278 1.75 -0.10 -6.40
N PHE A 279 2.90 -0.44 -5.82
CA PHE A 279 3.16 -0.21 -4.39
C PHE A 279 3.03 1.28 -4.03
N MET A 280 3.68 2.18 -4.77
CA MET A 280 3.59 3.62 -4.48
C MET A 280 2.19 4.19 -4.68
N LYS A 281 1.38 3.66 -5.61
CA LYS A 281 -0.04 4.01 -5.76
C LYS A 281 -0.85 3.66 -4.51
N ALA A 282 -0.69 2.42 -4.01
CA ALA A 282 -1.37 1.98 -2.80
C ALA A 282 -0.98 2.84 -1.59
N ILE A 283 0.30 3.19 -1.45
CA ILE A 283 0.80 4.07 -0.40
C ILE A 283 0.23 5.48 -0.53
N ALA A 284 0.31 6.12 -1.71
CA ALA A 284 -0.19 7.47 -1.91
C ALA A 284 -1.71 7.58 -1.63
N GLN A 285 -2.50 6.59 -2.09
CA GLN A 285 -3.92 6.50 -1.77
C GLN A 285 -4.15 6.34 -0.26
N THR A 286 -3.34 5.52 0.41
CA THR A 286 -3.46 5.30 1.85
C THR A 286 -3.19 6.56 2.64
N HIS A 287 -2.10 7.28 2.34
CA HIS A 287 -1.76 8.53 3.03
C HIS A 287 -2.89 9.56 2.83
N ARG A 288 -3.35 9.80 1.59
CA ARG A 288 -4.48 10.71 1.35
C ARG A 288 -5.72 10.33 2.12
N TRP A 289 -6.10 9.05 2.06
CA TRP A 289 -7.27 8.55 2.79
C TRP A 289 -7.12 8.78 4.29
N MET A 290 -5.95 8.51 4.88
CA MET A 290 -5.69 8.74 6.30
C MET A 290 -5.83 10.21 6.68
N PHE A 291 -5.37 11.14 5.83
CA PHE A 291 -5.51 12.59 6.04
C PHE A 291 -6.96 13.07 6.01
N GLU A 292 -7.85 12.35 5.34
CA GLU A 292 -9.27 12.68 5.20
C GLU A 292 -10.16 11.89 6.18
N ASN A 293 -9.66 10.79 6.75
CA ASN A 293 -10.46 9.82 7.51
C ASN A 293 -9.85 9.56 8.89
N ARG A 294 -9.77 10.60 9.73
CA ARG A 294 -9.24 10.51 11.11
C ARG A 294 -9.87 9.40 11.94
N GLU A 295 -11.21 9.37 12.04
CA GLU A 295 -11.90 8.41 12.91
C GLU A 295 -11.77 6.97 12.42
N PRO A 296 -11.99 6.63 11.14
CA PRO A 296 -11.72 5.29 10.62
C PRO A 296 -10.26 4.87 10.79
N THR A 297 -9.31 5.79 10.53
CA THR A 297 -7.88 5.54 10.76
C THR A 297 -7.63 5.17 12.22
N CYS A 298 -8.20 5.92 13.15
CA CYS A 298 -8.00 5.66 14.57
C CYS A 298 -8.75 4.46 15.13
N ALA A 299 -9.92 4.13 14.60
CA ALA A 299 -10.62 2.90 14.95
C ALA A 299 -9.79 1.65 14.59
N LEU A 300 -9.02 1.72 13.50
CA LEU A 300 -8.14 0.67 13.04
C LEU A 300 -6.82 0.64 13.83
N LEU A 301 -6.10 1.77 13.84
CA LEU A 301 -4.76 1.83 14.44
C LEU A 301 -4.78 1.69 15.97
N SER A 302 -5.85 2.12 16.64
CA SER A 302 -5.96 1.93 18.10
C SER A 302 -5.96 0.45 18.48
N LYS A 303 -6.64 -0.39 17.70
CA LYS A 303 -6.66 -1.85 17.88
C LYS A 303 -5.33 -2.48 17.47
N GLU A 304 -4.79 -2.11 16.32
CA GLU A 304 -3.54 -2.67 15.78
C GLU A 304 -2.33 -2.39 16.68
N MET A 305 -2.33 -1.24 17.36
CA MET A 305 -1.24 -0.77 18.22
C MET A 305 -1.54 -0.91 19.72
N ALA A 306 -2.68 -1.50 20.10
CA ALA A 306 -3.13 -1.65 21.48
C ALA A 306 -3.05 -0.34 22.30
N MET A 307 -3.69 0.72 21.79
CA MET A 307 -3.76 2.05 22.43
C MET A 307 -5.19 2.55 22.55
N THR A 308 -5.39 3.60 23.35
CA THR A 308 -6.70 4.25 23.46
C THR A 308 -7.04 5.02 22.18
N LEU A 309 -8.34 5.18 21.90
CA LEU A 309 -8.81 5.99 20.78
C LEU A 309 -8.35 7.45 20.90
N ASP A 310 -8.41 8.03 22.10
CA ASP A 310 -7.96 9.41 22.31
C ASP A 310 -6.45 9.57 22.14
N GLY A 311 -5.67 8.57 22.58
CA GLY A 311 -4.24 8.52 22.32
C GLY A 311 -3.95 8.43 20.83
N CYS A 312 -4.70 7.62 20.09
CA CYS A 312 -4.60 7.56 18.64
C CYS A 312 -4.92 8.91 17.98
N ARG A 313 -6.02 9.54 18.38
CA ARG A 313 -6.48 10.82 17.84
C ARG A 313 -5.41 11.90 17.99
N ALA A 314 -4.82 12.01 19.19
CA ALA A 314 -3.71 12.92 19.45
C ALA A 314 -2.48 12.60 18.59
N ALA A 315 -2.12 11.31 18.47
CA ALA A 315 -1.00 10.88 17.65
C ALA A 315 -1.23 11.13 16.15
N TRP A 316 -2.46 10.96 15.66
CA TRP A 316 -2.86 11.28 14.30
C TRP A 316 -2.75 12.79 14.05
N ASP A 317 -3.33 13.62 14.96
CA ASP A 317 -3.32 15.08 14.85
C ASP A 317 -1.90 15.65 14.77
N TYR A 318 -0.97 15.04 15.52
CA TYR A 318 0.46 15.36 15.44
C TYR A 318 1.10 14.83 14.14
N SER A 319 0.83 13.57 13.78
CA SER A 319 1.50 12.92 12.64
C SER A 319 1.15 13.55 11.30
N VAL A 320 -0.12 13.90 11.04
CA VAL A 320 -0.53 14.57 9.79
C VAL A 320 0.04 15.98 9.64
N LYS A 321 0.42 16.62 10.75
CA LYS A 321 1.01 17.98 10.74
C LYS A 321 2.52 17.97 10.61
N LYS A 322 3.19 16.97 11.21
CA LYS A 322 4.63 17.02 11.46
C LYS A 322 5.41 15.86 10.86
N VAL A 323 4.80 14.70 10.65
CA VAL A 323 5.52 13.43 10.38
C VAL A 323 5.21 12.86 9.01
N TRP A 324 3.93 12.72 8.68
CA TRP A 324 3.49 12.16 7.41
C TRP A 324 3.37 13.24 6.35
N ASP A 325 3.60 12.83 5.11
CA ASP A 325 3.28 13.64 3.93
C ASP A 325 2.00 13.10 3.28
N ARG A 326 1.15 14.00 2.77
CA ARG A 326 -0.16 13.64 2.20
C ARG A 326 -0.06 12.69 1.00
N ASN A 327 1.04 12.73 0.27
CA ASN A 327 1.30 11.94 -0.94
C ASN A 327 2.42 10.91 -0.73
N ALA A 328 2.96 10.77 0.49
CA ALA A 328 4.21 10.05 0.78
C ALA A 328 5.44 10.62 0.05
N GLU A 329 5.43 11.91 -0.28
CA GLU A 329 6.60 12.59 -0.84
C GLU A 329 7.70 12.74 0.21
N LEU A 330 8.96 12.65 -0.22
CA LEU A 330 10.09 12.89 0.66
C LEU A 330 10.41 14.37 0.74
N SER A 331 10.79 14.84 1.94
CA SER A 331 11.29 16.20 2.12
C SER A 331 12.71 16.29 1.58
N LEU A 332 12.94 17.09 0.52
CA LEU A 332 14.28 17.32 -0.01
C LEU A 332 15.19 18.02 1.01
N ASP A 333 14.64 18.97 1.78
CA ASP A 333 15.35 19.60 2.88
C ASP A 333 15.68 18.57 3.96
N GLY A 334 14.74 17.66 4.25
CA GLY A 334 14.99 16.56 5.17
C GLY A 334 16.09 15.61 4.72
N VAL A 335 16.14 15.28 3.43
CA VAL A 335 17.26 14.51 2.85
C VAL A 335 18.58 15.25 3.01
N ARG A 336 18.63 16.57 2.73
CA ARG A 336 19.85 17.37 2.90
C ARG A 336 20.30 17.43 4.36
N THR A 337 19.38 17.59 5.30
CA THR A 337 19.67 17.53 6.73
C THR A 337 20.28 16.19 7.09
N MET A 338 19.69 15.09 6.64
CA MET A 338 20.22 13.76 6.93
C MET A 338 21.59 13.50 6.32
N ILE A 339 21.86 13.99 5.11
CA ILE A 339 23.19 13.89 4.50
C ILE A 339 24.23 14.62 5.37
N LYS A 340 23.92 15.84 5.84
CA LYS A 340 24.81 16.58 6.75
C LYS A 340 25.05 15.84 8.05
N ILE A 341 23.98 15.36 8.69
CA ILE A 341 24.07 14.61 9.94
C ILE A 341 24.93 13.36 9.78
N VAL A 342 24.72 12.58 8.71
CA VAL A 342 25.51 11.38 8.43
C VAL A 342 26.96 11.74 8.11
N GLY A 343 27.18 12.83 7.38
CA GLY A 343 28.51 13.38 7.10
C GLY A 343 29.28 13.72 8.37
N GLU A 344 28.64 14.42 9.31
CA GLU A 344 29.20 14.73 10.63
C GLU A 344 29.47 13.47 11.46
N ILE A 345 28.50 12.56 11.56
CA ILE A 345 28.65 11.31 12.32
C ILE A 345 29.82 10.47 11.79
N ASN A 346 30.00 10.44 10.48
CA ASN A 346 31.03 9.64 9.81
C ASN A 346 32.35 10.40 9.56
N ASN A 347 32.47 11.66 10.01
CA ASN A 347 33.62 12.54 9.73
C ASN A 347 33.97 12.61 8.23
N GLN A 348 32.95 12.68 7.37
CA GLN A 348 33.13 12.81 5.92
C GLN A 348 33.63 14.21 5.56
N LYS A 349 34.52 14.29 4.56
CA LYS A 349 35.01 15.57 4.03
C LYS A 349 34.02 16.16 3.04
N GLU A 350 33.87 17.49 3.06
CA GLU A 350 33.11 18.23 2.07
C GLU A 350 33.79 18.22 0.68
N PRO A 351 33.02 18.33 -0.43
CA PRO A 351 31.57 18.43 -0.48
C PRO A 351 30.89 17.07 -0.27
N LEU A 352 29.83 17.05 0.57
CA LEU A 352 28.97 15.87 0.71
C LEU A 352 28.20 15.58 -0.58
N ALA A 353 27.83 14.32 -0.79
CA ALA A 353 27.14 13.91 -2.00
C ALA A 353 25.75 14.56 -2.14
N PRO A 354 25.27 14.83 -3.37
CA PRO A 354 23.98 15.45 -3.58
C PRO A 354 22.82 14.49 -3.25
N PRO A 355 21.62 14.99 -2.90
CA PRO A 355 20.43 14.17 -2.65
C PRO A 355 20.12 13.15 -3.75
N ALA A 356 20.36 13.50 -5.02
CA ALA A 356 20.16 12.62 -6.17
C ALA A 356 20.98 11.32 -6.10
N LYS A 357 22.07 11.27 -5.32
CA LYS A 357 22.82 10.04 -5.05
C LYS A 357 21.98 9.03 -4.27
N TYR A 358 20.98 9.44 -3.49
CA TYR A 358 20.28 8.57 -2.54
C TYR A 358 18.79 8.33 -2.85
N ILE A 359 18.20 9.16 -3.71
CA ILE A 359 16.75 9.16 -3.97
C ILE A 359 16.42 8.78 -5.41
N ASP A 360 15.26 8.14 -5.60
CA ASP A 360 14.60 8.01 -6.90
C ASP A 360 13.07 8.17 -6.75
N GLN A 361 12.61 9.41 -6.86
CA GLN A 361 11.18 9.74 -6.79
C GLN A 361 10.42 9.46 -8.10
N SER A 362 11.06 8.88 -9.12
CA SER A 362 10.39 8.63 -10.41
C SER A 362 9.22 7.66 -10.27
N TYR A 363 9.30 6.68 -9.35
CA TYR A 363 8.23 5.73 -9.08
C TYR A 363 7.00 6.41 -8.46
N LEU A 364 7.21 7.26 -7.45
CA LEU A 364 6.12 8.00 -6.82
C LEU A 364 5.49 9.00 -7.78
N ARG A 365 6.30 9.76 -8.53
CA ARG A 365 5.76 10.70 -9.54
C ARG A 365 4.90 10.00 -10.58
N GLN A 366 5.35 8.83 -11.07
CA GLN A 366 4.55 8.03 -11.98
C GLN A 366 3.25 7.57 -11.33
N ALA A 367 3.30 7.05 -10.10
CA ALA A 367 2.11 6.63 -9.36
C ALA A 367 1.08 7.76 -9.19
N LEU A 368 1.52 8.95 -8.77
CA LEU A 368 0.66 10.12 -8.62
C LEU A 368 0.04 10.55 -9.96
N SER A 369 0.83 10.55 -11.03
CA SER A 369 0.36 10.84 -12.39
C SER A 369 -0.70 9.85 -12.86
N GLU A 370 -0.49 8.54 -12.68
CA GLU A 370 -1.46 7.49 -13.05
C GLU A 370 -2.76 7.58 -12.24
N LEU A 371 -2.67 8.01 -10.98
CA LEU A 371 -3.83 8.25 -10.13
C LEU A 371 -4.53 9.58 -10.43
N LYS A 372 -3.98 10.42 -11.32
CA LYS A 372 -4.44 11.78 -11.60
C LYS A 372 -4.49 12.66 -10.34
N LEU A 373 -3.64 12.35 -9.36
CA LEU A 373 -3.50 13.12 -8.15
C LEU A 373 -2.46 14.20 -8.43
N ARG A 374 -2.90 15.47 -8.46
CA ARG A 374 -1.95 16.59 -8.55
C ARG A 374 -1.08 16.61 -7.28
N GLN A 375 0.20 16.87 -7.48
CA GLN A 375 1.16 17.18 -6.41
C GLN A 375 0.69 18.39 -5.63
#